data_AF-A0A1S8A833-F1
#
_entry.id   AF-A0A1S8A833-F1
#
_cell.length_a   1.000
_cell.length_b   1.000
_cell.length_c   1.000
_cell.angle_alpha   90.00
_cell.angle_beta   90.00
_cell.angle_gamma   90.00
#
_symmetry.space_group_name_H-M   'P 1'
#
loop_
_entity.id
_entity.type
_entity.pdbx_description
1 polymer ?
#
loop_
_entity_poly.entity_id
_entity_poly.type
_entity_poly.pdbx_seq_one_letter_code
_entity_poly.pdbx_strand_id
1 'polypeptide(L)' 'MTHENDWMTTDALIACPDPNCKSQLKISRTGIRKFRHSEATAVPLNKEP' A
#
# COMPACT_ATOMS: atom_id res chain seq x y z
N MET A 1 -2.95 4.54 -14.90
CA MET A 1 -2.25 3.26 -14.69
C MET A 1 -1.55 3.36 -13.33
N THR A 2 -1.82 2.43 -12.42
CA THR A 2 -1.15 2.35 -11.11
C THR A 2 0.28 1.82 -11.28
N HIS A 3 1.12 1.95 -10.26
CA HIS A 3 2.47 1.40 -10.29
C HIS A 3 2.41 -0.14 -10.22
N GLU A 4 3.39 -0.85 -10.80
CA GLU A 4 3.39 -2.33 -10.83
C GLU A 4 3.38 -2.95 -9.43
N ASN A 5 4.03 -2.28 -8.47
CA ASN A 5 4.05 -2.68 -7.07
C ASN A 5 2.84 -2.22 -6.25
N ASP A 6 1.81 -1.61 -6.87
CA ASP A 6 0.59 -1.22 -6.15
C ASP A 6 -0.33 -2.44 -5.99
N TRP A 7 -0.45 -2.94 -4.76
CA TRP A 7 -1.31 -4.07 -4.42
C TRP A 7 -2.80 -3.71 -4.27
N MET A 8 -3.14 -2.41 -4.22
CA MET A 8 -4.50 -1.90 -4.07
C MET A 8 -4.75 -0.74 -5.04
N THR A 9 -5.85 -0.80 -5.79
CA THR A 9 -6.18 0.17 -6.85
C THR A 9 -7.49 0.93 -6.62
N THR A 10 -8.19 0.66 -5.52
CA THR A 10 -9.50 1.26 -5.19
C THR A 10 -9.56 1.67 -3.72
N ASP A 11 -10.49 2.57 -3.38
CA ASP A 11 -10.84 2.83 -1.99
C ASP A 11 -11.63 1.63 -1.45
N ALA A 12 -11.28 1.14 -0.26
CA ALA A 12 -11.83 -0.08 0.31
C ALA A 12 -11.96 -0.01 1.84
N LEU A 13 -12.88 -0.82 2.38
CA LEU A 13 -12.96 -1.12 3.80
C LEU A 13 -12.13 -2.37 4.09
N ILE A 14 -11.25 -2.28 5.09
CA ILE A 14 -10.39 -3.37 5.54
C ILE A 14 -10.81 -3.78 6.94
N ALA A 15 -11.12 -5.06 7.10
CA ALA A 15 -11.44 -5.63 8.40
C ALA A 15 -10.17 -5.79 9.25
N CYS A 16 -10.32 -5.68 10.56
CA CYS A 16 -9.27 -6.12 11.48
C CYS A 16 -9.01 -7.63 11.27
N PRO A 17 -7.75 -8.08 11.20
CA PRO A 17 -7.45 -9.50 11.04
C PRO A 17 -7.78 -10.34 12.28
N ASP A 18 -7.93 -9.71 13.46
CA ASP A 18 -8.38 -10.40 14.67
C ASP A 18 -9.89 -10.70 14.59
N PRO A 19 -10.31 -11.99 14.62
CA PRO A 19 -11.72 -12.38 14.54
C PRO A 19 -12.62 -11.77 15.62
N ASN A 20 -12.07 -11.42 16.79
CA ASN A 20 -12.84 -10.83 17.88
C ASN A 20 -12.94 -9.31 17.78
N CYS A 21 -12.13 -8.69 16.92
CA CYS A 21 -12.11 -7.26 16.73
C CYS A 21 -13.05 -6.86 15.59
N LYS A 22 -14.15 -6.19 15.93
CA LYS A 22 -15.18 -5.74 14.96
C LYS A 22 -14.82 -4.45 14.22
N SER A 23 -13.59 -3.96 14.36
CA SER A 23 -13.18 -2.69 13.76
C SER A 23 -13.00 -2.82 12.25
N GLN A 24 -13.24 -1.70 11.56
CA GLN A 24 -13.01 -1.56 10.12
C GLN A 24 -12.23 -0.27 9.87
N LEU A 25 -11.27 -0.33 8.97
CA LEU A 25 -10.49 0.82 8.52
C LEU A 25 -10.90 1.18 7.09
N LYS A 26 -11.12 2.47 6.83
CA LYS A 26 -11.42 2.96 5.48
C LYS A 26 -10.16 3.54 4.84
N ILE A 27 -9.72 2.94 3.74
CA ILE A 27 -8.70 3.53 2.89
C ILE A 27 -9.35 4.64 2.07
N SER A 28 -8.83 5.87 2.20
CA SER A 28 -9.29 7.04 1.45
C SER A 28 -8.09 7.67 0.76
N ARG A 29 -8.05 7.62 -0.57
CA ARG A 29 -6.98 8.23 -1.36
C ARG A 29 -7.15 9.75 -1.42
N THR A 30 -6.18 10.47 -0.87
CA THR A 30 -6.23 11.94 -0.74
C THR A 30 -5.47 12.68 -1.83
N GLY A 31 -4.57 12.00 -2.54
CA GLY A 31 -3.78 12.59 -3.62
C GLY A 31 -2.64 11.67 -4.09
N ILE A 32 -1.88 12.13 -5.08
CA ILE A 32 -0.72 11.41 -5.63
C ILE A 32 0.55 11.99 -5.02
N ARG A 33 1.47 11.12 -4.60
CA ARG A 33 2.80 11.50 -4.12
C ARG A 33 3.87 10.62 -4.77
N LYS A 34 5.04 11.19 -5.03
CA LYS A 34 6.22 10.45 -5.46
C LYS A 34 6.97 9.91 -4.24
N PHE A 35 7.35 8.65 -4.30
CA PHE A 35 8.19 7.98 -3.31
C PHE A 35 9.43 7.41 -3.99
N ARG A 36 10.57 7.43 -3.29
CA ARG A 36 11.77 6.73 -3.74
C ARG A 36 11.93 5.46 -2.92
N HIS A 37 12.29 4.35 -3.57
CA HIS A 37 12.52 3.07 -2.90
C HIS A 37 13.51 3.20 -1.72
N SER A 38 14.59 3.95 -1.92
CA SER A 38 15.62 4.20 -0.89
C SER A 38 15.13 4.95 0.35
N GLU A 39 13.95 5.57 0.31
CA GLU A 39 13.35 6.27 1.46
C GLU A 39 12.59 5.31 2.39
N ALA A 40 12.12 4.17 1.87
CA ALA A 40 11.27 3.23 2.62
C ALA A 40 11.90 1.85 2.80
N THR A 41 12.93 1.52 2.03
CA THR A 41 13.57 0.20 2.02
C THR A 41 15.07 0.32 2.17
N ALA A 42 15.66 -0.49 3.07
CA ALA A 42 17.10 -0.51 3.32
C ALA A 42 17.92 -1.28 2.27
N VAL A 43 17.27 -2.20 1.53
CA VAL A 43 17.91 -2.97 0.45
C VAL A 43 17.76 -2.26 -0.90
N PRO A 44 18.68 -2.44 -1.85
CA PRO A 44 18.52 -1.88 -3.19
C PRO A 44 17.36 -2.55 -3.93
N LEU A 45 16.75 -1.82 -4.88
CA LEU A 45 15.84 -2.43 -5.84
C LEU A 45 16.70 -3.25 -6.81
N ASN A 46 16.56 -4.58 -6.79
CA ASN A 46 17.31 -5.42 -7.72
C ASN A 46 16.91 -5.06 -9.15
N LYS A 47 17.90 -4.79 -10.00
CA LYS A 47 17.70 -4.84 -11.45
C LYS A 47 17.79 -6.29 -11.85
N GLU A 48 16.69 -7.04 -11.69
CA GLU A 48 16.55 -8.26 -12.47
C GLU A 48 16.02 -7.89 -13.87
N PRO A 49 16.42 -8.62 -14.92
CA PRO A 49 16.32 -8.21 -16.32
C PRO A 49 14.89 -8.08 -16.86
#